data_AF-U1X8V6-F1
#
_entry.id   AF-U1X8V6-F1
#
_cell.length_a   1.000
_cell.length_b   1.000
_cell.length_c   1.000
_cell.angle_alpha   90.00
_cell.angle_beta   90.00
_cell.angle_gamma   90.00
#
_symmetry.space_group_name_H-M   'P 1'
#
loop_
_entity.id
_entity.type
_entity.pdbx_description
1 polymer ?
#
loop_
_entity_poly.entity_id
_entity_poly.type
_entity_poly.pdbx_seq_one_letter_code
_entity_poly.pdbx_strand_id
1 'polypeptide(L)'
;MAYHFDQNCQIKGQSGVVYTARIRITQDAWDKADADAQNQTNAILNNQPIQLLSASGRGPGIKWEGNGWSMHTQTNKSLYDVTNLTAAPKEFLFDTYKKRPH
;
A
#
# COMPACT_ATOMS: atom_id res chain seq x y z
N MET A 1 -13.40 -13.59 5.75
CA MET A 1 -12.41 -13.04 4.81
C MET A 1 -11.03 -13.29 5.41
N ALA A 2 -10.15 -13.98 4.68
CA ALA A 2 -8.79 -14.26 5.16
C ALA A 2 -7.84 -13.13 4.74
N TYR A 3 -6.88 -12.81 5.61
CA TYR A 3 -5.86 -11.80 5.35
C TYR A 3 -4.49 -12.47 5.26
N HIS A 4 -3.74 -12.11 4.21
CA HIS A 4 -2.33 -12.46 4.12
C HIS A 4 -1.51 -11.65 5.14
N PHE A 5 -1.87 -10.37 5.29
CA PHE A 5 -1.25 -9.44 6.22
C PHE A 5 -2.33 -8.65 6.95
N ASP A 6 -2.24 -8.54 8.27
CA ASP A 6 -3.13 -7.72 9.12
C ASP A 6 -2.38 -7.27 10.37
N GLN A 7 -1.77 -6.08 10.32
CA GLN A 7 -0.98 -5.54 11.43
C GLN A 7 -1.07 -4.02 11.50
N ASN A 8 -0.77 -3.48 12.67
CA ASN A 8 -0.54 -2.05 12.85
C ASN A 8 0.89 -1.70 12.41
N CYS A 9 1.01 -0.70 11.54
CA CYS A 9 2.27 -0.20 11.00
C CYS A 9 2.46 1.28 11.34
N GLN A 10 3.73 1.69 11.46
CA GLN A 10 4.11 3.09 11.52
C GLN A 10 4.16 3.64 10.09
N ILE A 11 3.43 4.73 9.83
CA ILE A 11 3.39 5.41 8.54
C ILE A 11 4.00 6.79 8.72
N LYS A 12 4.99 7.13 7.88
CA LYS A 12 5.51 8.50 7.79
C LYS A 12 4.69 9.25 6.76
N GLY A 13 3.84 10.17 7.23
CA GLY A 13 3.04 11.06 6.39
C GLY A 13 3.91 12.03 5.59
N GLN A 14 3.30 12.70 4.61
CA GLN A 14 3.99 13.64 3.72
C GLN A 14 4.61 14.85 4.45
N SER A 15 4.04 15.23 5.60
CA SER A 15 4.59 16.28 6.48
C SER A 15 5.79 15.81 7.32
N GLY A 16 6.19 14.54 7.20
CA GLY A 16 7.23 13.92 8.02
C GLY A 16 6.72 13.39 9.38
N VAL A 17 5.47 13.67 9.74
CA VAL A 17 4.84 13.17 10.96
C VAL A 17 4.58 11.68 10.84
N VAL A 18 4.98 10.92 11.86
CA VAL A 18 4.73 9.48 11.95
C VAL A 18 3.43 9.23 12.69
N TYR A 19 2.58 8.36 12.15
CA TYR A 19 1.33 7.92 12.77
C TYR A 19 1.14 6.41 12.62
N THR A 20 0.29 5.83 13.46
CA THR A 20 -0.04 4.40 13.35
C THR A 20 -1.27 4.21 12.48
N ALA A 21 -1.19 3.28 11.53
CA ALA A 21 -2.32 2.83 10.72
C ALA A 21 -2.36 1.31 10.66
N ARG A 22 -3.55 0.74 10.58
CA ARG A 22 -3.75 -0.69 10.34
C ARG A 22 -3.60 -0.97 8.85
N ILE A 23 -2.70 -1.86 8.45
CA ILE A 23 -2.60 -2.33 7.07
C ILE A 23 -3.15 -3.74 7.00
N ARG A 24 -4.07 -3.95 6.05
CA ARG A 24 -4.62 -5.25 5.71
C ARG A 24 -4.43 -5.53 4.23
N ILE A 25 -3.98 -6.73 3.92
CA ILE A 25 -3.92 -7.26 2.55
C ILE A 25 -4.75 -8.54 2.53
N THR A 26 -5.78 -8.57 1.69
CA THR A 26 -6.62 -9.77 1.56
C THR A 26 -5.85 -10.92 0.91
N GLN A 27 -6.15 -12.16 1.30
CA GLN A 27 -5.50 -13.33 0.70
C GLN A 27 -5.75 -13.41 -0.82
N ASP A 28 -6.98 -13.11 -1.27
CA ASP A 28 -7.33 -13.13 -2.69
C ASP A 28 -6.54 -12.12 -3.54
N ALA A 29 -6.35 -10.90 -3.04
CA ALA A 29 -5.53 -9.90 -3.72
C ALA A 29 -4.05 -10.31 -3.74
N TRP A 30 -3.56 -10.89 -2.65
CA TRP A 30 -2.19 -11.38 -2.53
C TRP A 30 -1.88 -12.51 -3.52
N ASP A 31 -2.77 -13.50 -3.62
CA ASP A 31 -2.58 -14.66 -4.50
C ASP A 31 -2.61 -14.28 -5.99
N LYS A 32 -3.23 -13.15 -6.34
CA LYS A 32 -3.22 -12.59 -7.70
C LYS A 32 -1.96 -11.80 -8.02
N ALA A 33 -1.23 -11.33 -7.00
CA ALA A 33 0.00 -10.57 -7.19
C ALA A 33 1.12 -11.49 -7.67
N ASP A 34 1.89 -11.05 -8.67
CA ASP A 34 3.08 -11.77 -9.10
C ASP A 34 4.19 -11.74 -8.03
N ALA A 35 5.16 -12.65 -8.15
CA ALA A 35 6.23 -12.81 -7.16
C ALA A 35 7.06 -11.53 -6.95
N ASP A 36 7.25 -10.70 -7.98
CA ASP A 36 7.99 -9.44 -7.85
C ASP A 36 7.18 -8.41 -7.06
N ALA A 37 5.89 -8.27 -7.36
CA ALA A 37 4.98 -7.43 -6.59
C ALA A 37 4.86 -7.86 -5.12
N GLN A 38 4.81 -9.17 -4.85
CA GLN A 38 4.81 -9.72 -3.50
C GLN A 38 6.11 -9.39 -2.75
N ASN A 39 7.27 -9.65 -3.36
CA ASN A 39 8.58 -9.36 -2.77
C ASN A 39 8.76 -7.87 -2.46
N GLN A 40 8.37 -7.00 -3.38
CA GLN A 40 8.46 -5.55 -3.18
C GLN A 40 7.46 -5.04 -2.15
N THR A 41 6.26 -5.62 -2.08
CA THR A 41 5.29 -5.30 -1.03
C THR A 41 5.84 -5.68 0.34
N ASN A 42 6.45 -6.87 0.47
CA ASN A 42 7.12 -7.28 1.72
C ASN A 42 8.26 -6.34 2.09
N ALA A 43 9.06 -5.89 1.11
CA ALA A 43 10.11 -4.89 1.36
C ALA A 43 9.54 -3.55 1.87
N ILE A 44 8.40 -3.10 1.33
CA ILE A 44 7.68 -1.91 1.81
C ILE A 44 7.21 -2.12 3.25
N LEU A 45 6.52 -3.23 3.53
CA LEU A 45 5.97 -3.54 4.85
C LEU A 45 7.05 -3.65 5.94
N ASN A 46 8.24 -4.16 5.59
CA ASN A 46 9.37 -4.28 6.50
C ASN A 46 10.11 -2.95 6.73
N ASN A 47 9.93 -1.95 5.87
CA ASN A 47 10.61 -0.65 5.99
C ASN A 47 9.79 0.34 6.83
N GLN A 48 9.73 0.08 8.13
CA GLN A 48 9.02 0.94 9.09
C GLN A 48 9.89 2.15 9.49
N PRO A 49 9.36 3.39 9.48
CA PRO A 49 8.00 3.76 9.09
C PRO A 49 7.81 3.76 7.57
N ILE A 50 6.70 3.16 7.12
CA ILE A 50 6.33 3.08 5.71
C ILE A 50 6.09 4.50 5.19
N GLN A 51 6.71 4.86 4.07
CA GLN A 51 6.54 6.18 3.48
C GLN A 51 5.16 6.32 2.84
N LEU A 52 4.41 7.35 3.22
CA LEU A 52 3.22 7.79 2.50
C LEU A 52 3.62 8.80 1.43
N LEU A 53 3.60 8.37 0.18
CA LEU A 53 4.05 9.15 -0.96
C LEU A 53 2.98 10.13 -1.43
N SER A 54 3.43 11.29 -1.91
CA SER A 54 2.58 12.20 -2.68
C SER A 54 2.27 11.62 -4.06
N ALA A 55 1.30 12.19 -4.77
CA ALA A 55 0.95 11.75 -6.13
C ALA A 55 2.13 11.84 -7.13
N SER A 56 3.08 12.74 -6.90
CA SER A 56 4.33 12.85 -7.67
C SER A 56 5.52 12.12 -7.02
N GLY A 57 5.32 11.52 -5.85
CA GLY A 57 6.33 10.78 -5.12
C GLY A 57 6.84 9.57 -5.90
N ARG A 58 8.14 9.31 -5.74
CA ARG A 58 8.85 8.17 -6.32
C ARG A 58 9.43 7.31 -5.19
N GLY A 59 9.66 6.03 -5.49
CA GLY A 59 10.27 5.08 -4.56
C GLY A 59 9.25 4.20 -3.83
N PRO A 60 9.71 3.25 -3.01
CA PRO A 60 8.84 2.29 -2.33
C PRO A 60 8.03 2.96 -1.20
N GLY A 61 6.73 2.66 -1.13
CA GLY A 61 5.85 3.19 -0.10
C GLY A 61 4.37 2.95 -0.41
N ILE A 62 3.49 3.65 0.29
CA ILE A 62 2.06 3.70 -0.03
C ILE A 62 1.79 5.00 -0.77
N LYS A 63 1.19 4.95 -1.96
CA LYS A 63 1.00 6.13 -2.82
C LYS A 63 -0.46 6.33 -3.20
N TRP A 64 -0.91 7.59 -3.18
CA TRP A 64 -2.19 7.96 -3.76
C TRP A 64 -2.07 8.04 -5.29
N GLU A 65 -2.84 7.22 -6.01
CA GLU A 65 -2.84 7.15 -7.48
C GLU A 65 -4.17 7.67 -8.07
N GLY A 66 -4.85 8.59 -7.37
CA GLY A 66 -6.09 9.25 -7.84
C GLY A 66 -7.37 8.42 -7.67
N ASN A 67 -7.27 7.09 -7.68
CA ASN A 67 -8.40 6.17 -7.54
C ASN A 67 -8.23 5.16 -6.40
N GLY A 68 -7.35 5.47 -5.45
CA GLY A 68 -7.02 4.60 -4.33
C GLY A 68 -5.56 4.73 -3.90
N TRP A 69 -5.26 4.10 -2.77
CA TRP A 69 -3.90 3.93 -2.27
C TRP A 69 -3.29 2.67 -2.84
N SER A 70 -2.07 2.76 -3.37
CA SER A 70 -1.33 1.61 -3.89
C SER A 70 -0.12 1.29 -3.02
N MET A 71 0.21 0.02 -2.89
CA MET A 71 1.57 -0.39 -2.55
C MET A 71 2.45 -0.06 -3.76
N HIS A 72 3.19 1.04 -3.69
CA HIS A 72 3.94 1.57 -4.82
C HIS A 72 5.20 0.75 -5.07
N THR A 73 5.00 -0.31 -5.84
CA THR A 73 6.03 -1.19 -6.39
C THR A 73 6.50 -0.66 -7.75
N GLN A 74 7.62 -1.18 -8.26
CA GLN A 74 8.14 -0.86 -9.60
C GLN A 74 7.44 -1.65 -10.71
N THR A 75 6.57 -2.60 -10.36
CA THR A 75 5.78 -3.42 -11.28
C THR A 75 4.66 -2.63 -11.97
N ASN A 76 4.16 -3.11 -13.11
CA ASN A 76 3.06 -2.45 -13.84
C ASN A 76 1.70 -2.58 -13.14
N LYS A 77 1.58 -3.50 -12.19
CA LYS A 77 0.39 -3.74 -11.36
C LYS A 77 0.78 -3.70 -9.89
N SER A 78 -0.14 -3.25 -9.04
CA SER A 78 0.09 -3.10 -7.61
C SER A 78 -1.15 -3.54 -6.83
N LEU A 79 -0.97 -3.78 -5.53
CA LEU A 79 -2.06 -3.92 -4.59
C LEU A 79 -2.66 -2.54 -4.29
N TYR A 80 -3.99 -2.46 -4.28
CA TYR A 80 -4.76 -1.23 -4.11
C TYR A 80 -5.78 -1.35 -3.00
N ASP A 81 -5.89 -0.27 -2.22
CA ASP A 81 -7.06 0.09 -1.45
C ASP A 81 -7.89 1.10 -2.26
N VAL A 82 -9.02 0.64 -2.76
CA VAL A 82 -10.01 1.45 -3.49
C VAL A 82 -11.20 1.85 -2.61
N THR A 83 -11.18 1.46 -1.34
CA THR A 83 -12.31 1.61 -0.41
C THR A 83 -12.12 2.82 0.52
N ASN A 84 -10.89 3.09 0.95
CA ASN A 84 -10.57 4.20 1.84
C ASN A 84 -9.83 5.31 1.11
N LEU A 85 -10.56 6.34 0.69
CA LEU A 85 -10.05 7.42 -0.16
C LEU A 85 -9.63 8.68 0.61
N THR A 86 -9.32 8.55 1.91
CA THR A 86 -8.94 9.68 2.78
C THR A 86 -7.44 9.99 2.70
N ALA A 87 -7.06 11.26 2.94
CA ALA A 87 -5.68 11.75 2.78
C ALA A 87 -4.67 11.27 3.86
N ALA A 88 -5.15 10.68 4.96
CA ALA A 88 -4.34 10.09 6.02
C ALA A 88 -5.09 8.91 6.67
N PRO A 89 -5.21 7.77 5.96
CA PRO A 89 -5.99 6.64 6.44
C PRO A 89 -5.43 6.08 7.74
N LYS A 90 -6.27 5.91 8.77
CA LYS A 90 -5.91 5.07 9.93
C LYS A 90 -6.00 3.58 9.62
N GLU A 91 -6.52 3.23 8.45
CA GLU A 91 -6.68 1.87 7.99
C GLU A 91 -6.52 1.83 6.46
N PHE A 92 -5.67 0.93 5.98
CA PHE A 92 -5.54 0.58 4.58
C PHE A 92 -6.05 -0.84 4.37
N LEU A 93 -6.95 -1.03 3.41
CA LEU A 93 -7.45 -2.33 2.98
C LEU A 93 -7.08 -2.59 1.53
N PHE A 94 -5.95 -3.27 1.32
CA PHE A 94 -5.51 -3.69 0.00
C PHE A 94 -6.23 -4.99 -0.41
N ASP A 95 -7.36 -4.83 -1.10
CA ASP A 95 -8.25 -5.90 -1.54
C ASP A 95 -8.25 -6.12 -3.05
N THR A 96 -7.53 -5.29 -3.79
CA THR A 96 -7.55 -5.28 -5.26
C THR A 96 -6.13 -5.35 -5.80
N TYR A 97 -5.87 -6.21 -6.79
CA TYR A 97 -4.60 -6.20 -7.55
C TYR A 97 -4.89 -5.78 -9.00
N LYS A 98 -4.39 -4.60 -9.42
CA LYS A 98 -4.70 -4.01 -10.73
C LYS A 98 -3.54 -3.23 -11.32
N LYS A 99 -3.64 -2.92 -12.61
CA LYS A 99 -2.68 -2.08 -13.33
C LYS A 99 -2.68 -0.65 -12.76
N ARG A 100 -1.49 -0.06 -12.62
CA ARG A 100 -1.35 1.34 -12.19
C ARG A 100 -1.90 2.29 -13.27
N PRO A 101 -2.62 3.37 -12.89
CA PRO A 101 -2.96 4.43 -13.84
C PRO A 101 -1.65 5.10 -14.28
N HIS A 102 -1.46 5.22 -15.59
CA HIS A 102 -0.30 5.90 -16.19
C HIS A 102 -0.53 7.40 -16.23
#